data_AF-A0A645HHM6-F1
#
_entry.id   AF-A0A645HHM6-F1
#
_cell.length_a   1.000
_cell.length_b   1.000
_cell.length_c   1.000
_cell.angle_alpha   90.00
_cell.angle_beta   90.00
_cell.angle_gamma   90.00
#
_symmetry.space_group_name_H-M   'P 1'
#
loop_
_entity.id
_entity.type
_entity.pdbx_description
1 polymer ?
#
loop_
_entity_poly.entity_id
_entity_poly.type
_entity_poly.pdbx_seq_one_letter_code
_entity_poly.pdbx_strand_id
1 'polypeptide(L)'
;MGEIQPVGGINEKITGFFRVCKRLKLSGHQGVIIPIQNIKSLILPYEVLEAIEKGEFHIYPVESIDEGMQILTDRPAGIRNQKGHFPLDTANRTIEERLKALYDISRPQN
;
A
#
# COMPACT_ATOMS: atom_id res chain seq x y z
N MET A 1 2.93 9.78 12.64
CA MET A 1 2.45 10.64 11.54
C MET A 1 2.79 9.96 10.25
N GLY A 2 1.78 9.65 9.44
CA GLY A 2 1.88 8.87 8.21
C GLY A 2 0.52 8.75 7.54
N GLU A 3 -0.33 9.76 7.73
CA GLU A 3 -1.70 9.78 7.25
C GLU A 3 -1.71 9.99 5.74
N ILE A 4 -2.47 9.14 5.05
CA ILE A 4 -2.68 9.28 3.62
C ILE A 4 -3.69 10.39 3.37
N GLN A 5 -3.33 11.28 2.43
CA GLN A 5 -4.14 12.43 2.06
C GLN A 5 -4.89 12.17 0.75
N PRO A 6 -6.09 12.77 0.58
CA PRO A 6 -6.87 12.62 -0.64
C PRO A 6 -6.14 13.18 -1.86
N VAL A 7 -6.41 12.58 -3.02
CA VAL A 7 -5.82 12.98 -4.30
C VAL A 7 -6.89 13.29 -5.34
N GLY A 8 -6.53 14.15 -6.29
CA GLY A 8 -7.32 14.40 -7.50
C GLY A 8 -7.18 13.29 -8.54
N GLY A 9 -8.18 13.20 -9.43
CA GLY A 9 -8.17 12.28 -10.57
C GLY A 9 -8.22 10.80 -10.20
N ILE A 10 -8.90 10.45 -9.09
CA ILE A 10 -8.88 9.09 -8.56
C ILE A 10 -9.57 8.08 -9.50
N ASN A 11 -10.67 8.49 -10.15
CA ASN A 11 -11.42 7.64 -11.07
C ASN A 11 -10.59 7.29 -12.31
N GLU A 12 -9.87 8.26 -12.85
CA GLU A 12 -8.99 8.11 -14.01
C GLU A 12 -7.79 7.22 -13.68
N LYS A 13 -7.22 7.36 -12.48
CA LYS A 13 -6.11 6.52 -12.00
C LYS A 13 -6.54 5.06 -11.86
N ILE A 14 -7.67 4.80 -11.21
CA ILE A 14 -8.22 3.44 -11.04
C ILE A 14 -8.53 2.83 -12.40
N THR A 15 -9.27 3.55 -13.24
CA THR A 15 -9.67 3.08 -14.57
C THR A 15 -8.47 2.84 -15.48
N GLY A 16 -7.47 3.73 -15.43
CA GLY A 16 -6.23 3.60 -16.19
C GLY A 16 -5.45 2.35 -15.82
N PHE A 17 -5.27 2.10 -14.52
CA PHE A 17 -4.59 0.90 -14.03
C PHE A 17 -5.36 -0.39 -14.40
N PHE A 18 -6.68 -0.42 -14.15
CA PHE A 18 -7.55 -1.53 -14.53
C PHE A 18 -7.42 -1.90 -16.01
N ARG A 19 -7.44 -0.91 -16.92
CA ARG A 19 -7.29 -1.15 -18.37
C ARG A 19 -5.96 -1.77 -18.74
N VAL A 20 -4.88 -1.38 -18.07
CA VAL A 20 -3.56 -2.00 -18.25
C VAL A 20 -3.60 -3.45 -17.77
N CYS A 21 -4.15 -3.72 -16.58
CA CYS A 21 -4.27 -5.08 -16.05
C CYS A 21 -5.14 -5.97 -16.96
N LYS A 22 -6.29 -5.47 -17.43
CA LYS A 22 -7.17 -6.18 -18.37
C LYS A 22 -6.46 -6.52 -19.67
N ARG A 23 -5.69 -5.59 -20.24
CA ARG A 23 -4.90 -5.83 -21.46
C ARG A 23 -3.82 -6.89 -21.25
N LEU A 24 -3.25 -6.96 -20.05
CA LEU A 24 -2.24 -7.96 -19.67
C LEU A 24 -2.86 -9.27 -19.13
N LYS A 25 -4.19 -9.40 -19.17
CA LYS A 25 -5.01 -10.42 -18.51
C LYS A 25 -5.02 -10.28 -16.98
N LEU A 26 -6.22 -10.21 -16.42
CA LEU A 26 -6.43 -10.20 -14.97
C LEU A 26 -6.03 -11.56 -14.39
N SER A 27 -5.31 -11.53 -13.28
CA SER A 27 -4.89 -12.71 -12.51
C SER A 27 -5.78 -12.93 -11.28
N GLY A 28 -6.71 -12.01 -11.02
CA GLY A 28 -7.58 -12.00 -9.85
C GLY A 28 -6.98 -11.37 -8.60
N HIS A 29 -5.74 -10.88 -8.67
CA HIS A 29 -5.03 -10.31 -7.52
C HIS A 29 -4.71 -8.82 -7.70
N GLN A 30 -4.98 -8.26 -8.88
CA GLN A 30 -4.67 -6.86 -9.15
C GLN A 30 -5.64 -5.93 -8.41
N GLY A 31 -5.15 -4.78 -8.01
CA GLY A 31 -5.97 -3.77 -7.38
C GLY A 31 -5.23 -2.46 -7.15
N VAL A 32 -5.92 -1.52 -6.53
CA VAL A 32 -5.40 -0.19 -6.21
C VAL A 32 -5.57 0.12 -4.73
N ILE A 33 -4.52 0.66 -4.12
CA ILE A 33 -4.58 1.25 -2.78
C ILE A 33 -4.97 2.72 -2.94
N ILE A 34 -5.96 3.19 -2.18
CA ILE A 34 -6.47 4.56 -2.28
C ILE A 34 -6.61 5.21 -0.91
N PRO A 35 -6.59 6.56 -0.81
CA PRO A 35 -6.95 7.24 0.43
C PRO A 35 -8.41 6.94 0.82
N ILE A 36 -8.67 6.64 2.09
CA ILE A 36 -10.04 6.39 2.60
C ILE A 36 -11.00 7.54 2.24
N GLN A 37 -10.50 8.77 2.22
CA GLN A 37 -11.29 9.97 1.98
C GLN A 37 -11.77 10.06 0.52
N ASN A 38 -11.09 9.39 -0.41
CA ASN A 38 -11.48 9.38 -1.82
C ASN A 38 -12.67 8.45 -2.13
N ILE A 39 -13.07 7.56 -1.20
CA ILE A 39 -14.23 6.67 -1.41
C ILE A 39 -15.48 7.45 -1.84
N LYS A 40 -15.73 8.59 -1.19
CA LYS A 40 -16.93 9.41 -1.45
C LYS A 40 -16.96 10.03 -2.86
N SER A 41 -15.84 10.02 -3.57
CA SER A 41 -15.70 10.59 -4.92
C SER A 41 -15.59 9.54 -6.02
N LEU A 42 -15.73 8.25 -5.67
CA LEU A 42 -15.63 7.16 -6.65
C LEU A 42 -16.87 7.11 -7.54
N ILE A 43 -16.64 7.26 -8.84
CA ILE A 43 -17.59 7.04 -9.91
C ILE A 43 -16.84 6.23 -10.98
N LEU A 44 -16.95 4.91 -10.88
CA LEU A 44 -16.19 3.98 -11.71
C LEU A 44 -17.04 3.44 -12.87
N PRO A 45 -16.43 3.15 -14.04
CA PRO A 45 -17.14 2.51 -15.15
C PRO A 45 -17.68 1.12 -14.75
N TYR A 46 -18.79 0.70 -15.38
CA TYR A 46 -19.39 -0.62 -15.13
C TYR A 46 -18.41 -1.78 -15.28
N GLU A 47 -17.49 -1.73 -16.26
CA GLU A 47 -16.49 -2.80 -16.43
C GLU A 47 -15.56 -2.98 -15.23
N VAL A 48 -15.29 -1.91 -14.47
CA VAL A 48 -14.49 -1.99 -13.25
C VAL A 48 -15.34 -2.59 -12.13
N LEU A 49 -16.60 -2.17 -12.00
CA LEU A 49 -17.53 -2.69 -11.00
C LEU A 49 -17.77 -4.20 -11.19
N GLU A 50 -18.01 -4.66 -12.42
CA GLU A 50 -18.18 -6.07 -12.74
C GLU A 50 -16.95 -6.91 -12.38
N ALA A 51 -15.74 -6.39 -12.62
CA ALA A 51 -14.51 -7.09 -12.27
C ALA A 51 -14.33 -7.17 -10.74
N ILE A 52 -14.71 -6.13 -10.01
CA ILE A 52 -14.73 -6.15 -8.54
C ILE A 52 -15.74 -7.17 -8.01
N GLU A 53 -16.96 -7.19 -8.56
CA GLU A 53 -18.00 -8.17 -8.20
C GLU A 53 -17.57 -9.62 -8.44
N LYS A 54 -16.78 -9.86 -9.49
CA LYS A 54 -16.21 -11.18 -9.80
C LYS A 54 -14.95 -11.52 -8.98
N GLY A 55 -14.47 -10.61 -8.15
CA GLY A 55 -13.22 -10.76 -7.39
C GLY A 55 -11.96 -10.73 -8.26
N GLU A 56 -12.05 -10.20 -9.48
CA GLU A 56 -10.94 -10.14 -10.43
C GLU A 56 -10.06 -8.89 -10.25
N PHE A 57 -10.59 -7.86 -9.59
CA PHE A 57 -9.92 -6.60 -9.32
C PHE A 57 -10.33 -6.04 -7.96
N HIS A 58 -9.43 -5.36 -7.26
CA HIS A 58 -9.64 -4.96 -5.85
C HIS A 58 -9.37 -3.47 -5.61
N ILE A 59 -10.09 -2.88 -4.66
CA ILE A 59 -9.83 -1.52 -4.17
C ILE A 59 -9.58 -1.61 -2.65
N TYR A 60 -8.43 -1.11 -2.21
CA TYR A 60 -8.00 -1.13 -0.83
C TYR A 60 -7.92 0.30 -0.29
N PRO A 61 -8.97 0.81 0.37
CA PRO A 61 -8.91 2.10 1.02
C PRO A 61 -8.08 2.02 2.30
N VAL A 62 -7.19 2.99 2.53
CA VAL A 62 -6.31 3.05 3.69
C VAL A 62 -6.27 4.46 4.30
N GLU A 63 -6.01 4.52 5.61
CA GLU A 63 -5.84 5.76 6.38
C GLU A 63 -4.37 6.15 6.53
N SER A 64 -3.47 5.16 6.54
CA SER A 64 -2.06 5.35 6.87
C SER A 64 -1.12 4.61 5.91
N ILE A 65 0.13 5.10 5.84
CA ILE A 65 1.21 4.44 5.10
C ILE A 65 1.44 3.01 5.60
N ASP A 66 1.30 2.78 6.91
CA ASP A 66 1.49 1.48 7.53
C ASP A 66 0.46 0.44 7.05
N GLU A 67 -0.80 0.83 6.84
CA GLU A 67 -1.81 -0.04 6.22
C GLU A 67 -1.46 -0.36 4.76
N GLY A 68 -1.05 0.64 3.98
CA GLY A 68 -0.62 0.43 2.60
C GLY A 68 0.58 -0.51 2.50
N MET A 69 1.55 -0.36 3.40
CA MET A 69 2.72 -1.23 3.48
C MET A 69 2.35 -2.67 3.86
N GLN A 70 1.39 -2.85 4.76
CA GLN A 70 0.90 -4.18 5.13
C GLN A 70 0.30 -4.92 3.93
N ILE A 71 -0.53 -4.23 3.14
CA ILE A 71 -1.13 -4.81 1.93
C ILE A 71 -0.05 -5.20 0.90
N LEU A 72 0.95 -4.34 0.70
CA LEU A 72 1.99 -4.56 -0.32
C LEU A 72 3.03 -5.60 0.06
N THR A 73 3.30 -5.76 1.36
CA THR A 73 4.40 -6.62 1.85
C THR A 73 3.92 -7.91 2.50
N ASP A 74 2.62 -8.04 2.73
CA ASP A 74 2.00 -9.14 3.50
C ASP A 74 2.66 -9.32 4.89
N ARG A 75 3.04 -8.19 5.50
CA ARG A 75 3.72 -8.16 6.80
C ARG A 75 3.14 -7.07 7.68
N PRO A 76 2.90 -7.33 8.97
CA PRO A 76 2.49 -6.28 9.90
C PRO A 76 3.50 -5.12 9.89
N ALA A 77 3.01 -3.88 9.89
CA ALA A 77 3.91 -2.72 9.91
C ALA A 77 4.79 -2.71 11.17
N GLY A 78 4.17 -2.98 12.33
CA GLY A 78 4.83 -3.05 13.63
C GLY A 78 4.86 -1.70 14.34
N ILE A 79 4.41 -1.69 15.60
CA ILE A 79 4.39 -0.50 16.47
C ILE A 79 5.49 -0.64 17.52
N ARG A 80 6.22 0.43 17.80
CA ARG A 80 7.24 0.42 18.86
C ARG A 80 6.59 0.08 20.20
N ASN A 81 7.18 -0.87 20.93
CA ASN A 81 6.79 -1.17 22.30
C ASN A 81 7.32 -0.10 23.29
N GLN A 82 7.02 -0.25 24.58
CA GLN A 82 7.46 0.69 25.63
C GLN A 82 8.99 0.83 25.74
N LYS A 83 9.75 -0.17 25.27
CA LYS A 83 11.22 -0.15 25.23
C LYS A 83 11.75 0.48 23.93
N GLY A 84 10.88 1.02 23.09
CA GLY A 84 11.22 1.65 21.82
C GLY A 84 11.54 0.67 20.70
N HIS A 85 11.28 -0.64 20.84
CA HIS A 85 11.60 -1.63 19.79
C HIS A 85 10.36 -2.02 18.98
N PHE A 86 10.52 -2.17 17.67
CA PHE A 86 9.53 -2.86 16.84
C PHE A 86 9.54 -4.37 17.13
N PRO A 87 8.37 -5.05 17.15
CA PRO A 87 8.30 -6.50 17.31
C PRO A 87 9.07 -7.22 16.19
N LEU A 88 9.54 -8.43 16.50
CA LEU A 88 10.12 -9.33 15.49
C LEU A 88 9.07 -9.61 14.39
N ASP A 89 9.54 -9.94 13.19
CA ASP A 89 8.73 -10.25 12.01
C ASP A 89 7.81 -9.13 11.50
N THR A 90 8.11 -7.87 11.86
CA THR A 90 7.40 -6.70 11.33
C THR A 90 8.21 -5.98 10.25
N ALA A 91 7.51 -5.27 9.35
CA ALA A 91 8.15 -4.48 8.31
C ALA A 91 9.07 -3.41 8.90
N ASN A 92 8.60 -2.65 9.90
CA ASN A 92 9.38 -1.61 10.55
C ASN A 92 10.60 -2.15 11.31
N ARG A 93 10.54 -3.39 11.83
CA ARG A 93 11.71 -4.05 12.40
C ARG A 93 12.77 -4.32 11.33
N THR A 94 12.36 -4.90 10.20
CA THR A 94 13.26 -5.18 9.07
C THR A 94 13.91 -3.91 8.54
N ILE A 95 13.13 -2.83 8.40
CA ILE A 95 13.61 -1.51 7.97
C ILE A 95 14.63 -0.95 8.96
N GLU A 96 14.33 -0.97 10.26
CA GLU A 96 15.23 -0.43 11.28
C GLU A 96 16.57 -1.17 11.32
N GLU A 97 16.56 -2.51 11.24
CA GLU A 97 17.78 -3.32 11.18
C GLU A 97 18.62 -3.00 9.95
N ARG A 98 17.98 -2.84 8.78
CA ARG A 98 18.69 -2.49 7.55
C ARG A 98 19.29 -1.08 7.62
N LEU A 99 18.55 -0.11 8.18
CA LEU A 99 19.06 1.25 8.38
C LEU A 99 20.26 1.29 9.33
N LYS A 100 20.24 0.52 10.43
CA LYS A 100 21.38 0.38 11.35
C LYS A 100 22.61 -0.19 10.65
N ALA A 101 22.45 -1.28 9.88
CA ALA A 101 23.54 -1.88 9.14
C ALA A 101 24.14 -0.92 8.09
N LEU A 102 23.30 -0.16 7.37
CA LEU A 102 23.75 0.86 6.42
C LEU A 102 24.51 1.99 7.13
N TYR A 103 24.03 2.42 8.29
CA TYR A 103 24.68 3.42 9.11
C TYR A 103 26.08 2.98 9.54
N ASP A 104 26.24 1.73 9.99
CA ASP A 104 27.53 1.19 10.41
C ASP A 104 28.54 1.12 9.25
N ILE A 105 28.08 0.76 8.04
CA ILE A 105 28.91 0.76 6.82
C ILE A 105 29.31 2.19 6.42
N SER A 106 28.43 3.18 6.61
CA SER A 106 28.70 4.57 6.23
C SER A 106 29.64 5.30 7.18
N ARG A 107 30.00 4.72 8.33
CA ARG A 107 30.92 5.36 9.27
C ARG A 107 32.32 5.40 8.66
N PRO A 108 32.96 6.59 8.60
CA PRO A 108 34.35 6.67 8.19
C PRO A 108 35.21 5.87 9.17
N GLN A 109 36.09 5.03 8.64
CA GLN A 109 37.12 4.38 9.44
C GLN A 109 38.17 5.43 9.82
N ASN A 110 38.00 6.06 10.98
CA ASN A 110 39.04 6.84 11.65
C ASN A 110 39.39 6.15 12.97
#